data_AF-A0A2E6C8I0-F1
#
_entry.id   AF-A0A2E6C8I0-F1
#
_cell.length_a   1.000
_cell.length_b   1.000
_cell.length_c   1.000
_cell.angle_alpha   90.00
_cell.angle_beta   90.00
_cell.angle_gamma   90.00
#
_symmetry.space_group_name_H-M   'P 1'
#
loop_
_entity.id
_entity.type
_entity.pdbx_description
1 polymer ?
#
loop_
_entity_poly.entity_id
_entity_poly.type
_entity_poly.pdbx_seq_one_letter_code
_entity_poly.pdbx_strand_id
1 'polypeptide(L)'
;MRKIHKSPSGGLTEAGRKYFKRKEGANLKKPVPRGTNPRRVSFAARFGGMAGPERNEDGEPTRLGLALKKWGFRSKESARRFAARHKKT
;
A
#
# COMPACT_ATOMS: atom_id res chain seq x y z
N MET A 1 -2.50 17.81 2.61
CA MET A 1 -3.31 16.65 3.03
C MET A 1 -3.37 16.59 4.57
N ARG A 2 -4.55 16.45 5.19
CA ARG A 2 -4.71 16.48 6.67
C ARG A 2 -4.53 15.10 7.32
N LYS A 3 -4.26 15.04 8.63
CA LYS A 3 -4.13 13.77 9.39
C LYS A 3 -5.35 12.85 9.18
N ILE A 4 -6.57 13.41 9.16
CA ILE A 4 -7.84 12.69 8.91
C ILE A 4 -7.90 11.92 7.58
N HIS A 5 -7.06 12.27 6.59
CA HIS A 5 -7.02 11.61 5.28
C HIS A 5 -6.14 10.35 5.30
N LYS A 6 -5.23 10.23 6.29
CA LYS A 6 -4.35 9.07 6.48
C LYS A 6 -4.95 8.16 7.53
N SER A 7 -5.02 6.85 7.27
CA SER A 7 -5.41 5.89 8.32
C SER A 7 -4.19 5.55 9.19
N PRO A 8 -4.35 5.45 10.52
CA PRO A 8 -3.34 4.91 11.42
C PRO A 8 -2.92 3.48 11.05
N SER A 9 -3.87 2.67 10.57
CA SER A 9 -3.64 1.29 10.13
C SER A 9 -2.95 1.15 8.76
N GLY A 10 -2.52 2.24 8.14
CA GLY A 10 -1.95 2.25 6.79
C GLY A 10 -2.95 2.66 5.69
N GLY A 11 -2.43 3.28 4.62
CA GLY A 11 -3.23 3.76 3.49
C GLY A 11 -4.05 5.03 3.79
N LEU A 12 -5.09 5.24 2.97
CA LEU A 12 -5.99 6.39 3.02
C LEU A 12 -7.36 6.03 3.62
N THR A 13 -7.92 6.96 4.38
CA THR A 13 -9.32 6.90 4.83
C THR A 13 -10.27 7.17 3.67
N GLU A 14 -11.58 6.98 3.89
CA GLU A 14 -12.57 7.37 2.88
C GLU A 14 -12.54 8.87 2.59
N ALA A 15 -12.43 9.70 3.63
CA ALA A 15 -12.25 11.14 3.48
C ALA A 15 -10.98 11.47 2.66
N GLY A 16 -9.89 10.72 2.89
CA GLY A 16 -8.67 10.85 2.08
C GLY A 16 -8.89 10.51 0.61
N ARG A 17 -9.58 9.41 0.31
CA ARG A 17 -9.92 9.06 -1.08
C ARG A 17 -10.83 10.10 -1.74
N LYS A 18 -11.85 10.59 -1.02
CA LYS A 18 -12.74 11.67 -1.50
C LYS A 18 -11.97 12.97 -1.74
N TYR A 19 -11.01 13.30 -0.88
CA TYR A 19 -10.14 14.45 -1.04
C TYR A 19 -9.34 14.38 -2.35
N PHE A 20 -8.68 13.25 -2.63
CA PHE A 20 -7.95 13.06 -3.89
C PHE A 20 -8.86 13.04 -5.11
N LYS A 21 -10.05 12.44 -5.02
CA LYS A 21 -11.05 12.53 -6.09
C LYS A 21 -11.43 13.97 -6.42
N ARG A 22 -11.65 14.81 -5.40
CA ARG A 22 -12.02 16.22 -5.59
C ARG A 22 -10.86 17.08 -6.08
N LYS A 23 -9.64 16.84 -5.58
CA LYS A 23 -8.47 17.68 -5.89
C LYS A 23 -7.78 17.31 -7.20
N GLU A 24 -7.67 16.02 -7.50
CA GLU A 24 -6.87 15.48 -8.60
C GLU A 24 -7.70 14.68 -9.60
N GLY A 25 -9.02 14.55 -9.39
CA GLY A 25 -9.86 13.67 -10.21
C GLY A 25 -9.62 12.17 -9.99
N ALA A 26 -8.71 11.79 -9.07
CA ALA A 26 -8.29 10.41 -8.90
C ALA A 26 -9.37 9.53 -8.26
N ASN A 27 -9.81 8.48 -8.96
CA ASN A 27 -10.79 7.51 -8.44
C ASN A 27 -10.11 6.39 -7.63
N LEU A 28 -9.48 6.76 -6.52
CA LEU A 28 -8.73 5.83 -5.67
C LEU A 28 -9.66 4.78 -5.05
N LYS A 29 -9.30 3.49 -5.22
CA LYS A 29 -10.05 2.35 -4.67
C LYS A 29 -9.48 1.88 -3.33
N LYS A 30 -10.28 1.11 -2.58
CA LYS A 30 -9.85 0.43 -1.35
C LYS A 30 -8.71 -0.59 -1.65
N PRO A 31 -7.79 -0.81 -0.69
CA PRO A 31 -6.79 -1.88 -0.75
C PRO A 31 -7.41 -3.25 -0.94
N VAL A 32 -6.69 -4.14 -1.62
CA VAL A 32 -7.10 -5.55 -1.80
C VAL A 32 -6.16 -6.44 -1.00
N PRO A 33 -6.58 -6.97 0.16
CA PRO A 33 -5.67 -7.67 1.07
C PRO A 33 -5.42 -9.14 0.72
N ARG A 34 -6.27 -9.76 -0.13
CA ARG A 34 -6.23 -11.21 -0.42
C ARG A 34 -6.37 -11.51 -1.91
N GLY A 35 -6.03 -12.74 -2.28
CA GLY A 35 -6.13 -13.26 -3.65
C GLY A 35 -5.07 -12.73 -4.61
N THR A 36 -5.21 -13.04 -5.89
CA THR A 36 -4.28 -12.68 -6.97
C THR A 36 -4.79 -11.52 -7.82
N ASN A 37 -5.59 -10.63 -7.24
CA ASN A 37 -6.15 -9.49 -7.95
C ASN A 37 -5.02 -8.68 -8.65
N PRO A 38 -5.17 -8.31 -9.94
CA PRO A 38 -4.14 -7.57 -10.67
C PRO A 38 -3.70 -6.27 -9.99
N ARG A 39 -4.59 -5.60 -9.23
CA ARG A 39 -4.24 -4.41 -8.44
C ARG A 39 -3.31 -4.75 -7.28
N ARG A 40 -3.50 -5.90 -6.65
CA ARG A 40 -2.63 -6.38 -5.57
C ARG A 40 -1.25 -6.76 -6.11
N VAL A 41 -1.20 -7.42 -7.27
CA VAL A 41 0.07 -7.73 -7.97
C VAL A 41 0.79 -6.43 -8.35
N SER A 42 0.08 -5.47 -8.94
CA SER A 42 0.64 -4.16 -9.32
C SER A 42 1.13 -3.37 -8.11
N PHE A 43 0.36 -3.36 -7.02
CA PHE A 43 0.77 -2.74 -5.77
C PHE A 43 2.04 -3.39 -5.23
N ALA A 44 2.07 -4.73 -5.19
CA ALA A 44 3.21 -5.50 -4.71
C ALA A 44 4.49 -5.25 -5.52
N ALA A 45 4.37 -5.15 -6.85
CA ALA A 45 5.50 -4.84 -7.72
C ALA A 45 6.08 -3.45 -7.43
N ARG A 46 5.22 -2.44 -7.30
CA ARG A 46 5.62 -1.05 -7.03
C ARG A 46 6.18 -0.86 -5.63
N PHE A 47 5.45 -1.32 -4.61
CA PHE A 47 5.80 -1.10 -3.21
C PHE A 47 6.87 -2.05 -2.70
N GLY A 48 7.01 -3.23 -3.30
CA GLY A 48 8.12 -4.12 -3.01
C GLY A 48 9.46 -3.48 -3.37
N GLY A 49 9.56 -2.81 -4.53
CA GLY A 49 10.77 -2.12 -4.98
C GLY A 49 11.02 -0.75 -4.35
N MET A 50 10.10 -0.24 -3.53
CA MET A 50 10.16 1.14 -3.04
C MET A 50 11.34 1.37 -2.10
N ALA A 51 12.03 2.51 -2.28
CA ALA A 51 13.05 2.99 -1.37
C ALA A 51 12.44 3.36 -0.01
N GLY A 52 13.20 3.14 1.05
CA GLY A 52 12.80 3.44 2.42
C GLY A 52 12.60 2.20 3.31
N PRO A 53 12.75 2.34 4.63
CA PRO A 53 12.68 1.23 5.55
C PRO A 53 11.22 0.87 5.88
N GLU A 54 10.98 -0.39 6.21
CA GLU A 54 9.65 -0.89 6.62
C GLU A 54 9.35 -0.63 8.09
N ARG A 55 10.40 -0.47 8.88
CA ARG A 55 10.38 -0.13 10.30
C ARG A 55 11.27 1.10 10.54
N ASN A 56 10.92 1.93 11.51
CA ASN A 56 11.80 3.01 11.99
C ASN A 56 12.89 2.43 12.90
N GLU A 57 13.75 3.31 13.42
CA GLU A 57 14.83 2.99 14.36
C GLU A 57 14.29 2.37 15.66
N ASP A 58 13.08 2.77 16.09
CA ASP A 58 12.37 2.23 17.26
C ASP A 58 11.70 0.87 17.00
N GLY A 59 11.78 0.32 15.77
CA GLY A 59 11.19 -0.96 15.39
C GLY A 59 9.69 -0.92 15.02
N GLU A 60 9.04 0.22 15.12
CA GLU A 60 7.67 0.45 14.70
C GLU A 60 7.51 0.46 13.17
N PRO A 61 6.39 -0.04 12.63
CA PRO A 61 6.17 -0.06 11.18
C PRO A 61 6.03 1.36 10.62
N THR A 62 6.85 1.70 9.62
CA THR A 62 6.71 2.97 8.90
C THR A 62 5.41 3.00 8.11
N ARG A 63 5.10 4.15 7.50
CA ARG A 63 3.95 4.27 6.58
C ARG A 63 4.03 3.26 5.43
N LEU A 64 5.23 2.89 4.99
CA LEU A 64 5.44 1.84 3.99
C LEU A 64 5.08 0.46 4.56
N GLY A 65 5.59 0.11 5.74
CA GLY A 65 5.27 -1.15 6.41
C GLY A 65 3.77 -1.30 6.70
N LEU A 66 3.12 -0.24 7.18
CA LEU A 66 1.67 -0.22 7.40
C LEU A 66 0.88 -0.37 6.09
N ALA A 67 1.33 0.26 5.00
CA ALA A 67 0.70 0.10 3.69
C ALA A 67 0.83 -1.35 3.20
N LEU A 68 2.02 -1.95 3.28
CA LEU A 68 2.26 -3.35 2.93
C LEU A 68 1.34 -4.28 3.73
N LYS A 69 1.25 -4.08 5.05
CA LYS A 69 0.35 -4.84 5.94
C LYS A 69 -1.11 -4.71 5.51
N LYS A 70 -1.57 -3.50 5.15
CA LYS A 70 -2.95 -3.26 4.70
C LYS A 70 -3.30 -3.98 3.39
N TRP A 71 -2.30 -4.21 2.55
CA TRP A 71 -2.43 -4.97 1.30
C TRP A 71 -2.12 -6.47 1.45
N GLY A 72 -1.94 -6.94 2.69
CA GLY A 72 -1.73 -8.35 3.01
C GLY A 72 -0.29 -8.83 2.81
N PHE A 73 0.69 -7.94 2.91
CA PHE A 73 2.11 -8.26 2.84
C PHE A 73 2.78 -8.05 4.20
N ARG A 74 3.68 -8.96 4.58
CA ARG A 74 4.43 -8.87 5.84
C ARG A 74 5.70 -8.06 5.70
N SER A 75 6.28 -8.04 4.50
CA SER A 75 7.50 -7.30 4.16
C SER A 75 7.55 -6.89 2.68
N LYS A 76 8.47 -6.00 2.31
CA LYS A 76 8.81 -5.63 0.92
C LYS A 76 9.21 -6.86 0.14
N GLU A 77 10.00 -7.73 0.77
CA GLU A 77 10.42 -8.99 0.15
C GLU A 77 9.21 -9.89 -0.15
N SER A 78 8.28 -10.03 0.79
CA SER A 78 7.05 -10.81 0.55
C SER A 78 6.22 -10.24 -0.62
N ALA A 79 6.18 -8.91 -0.75
CA ALA A 79 5.53 -8.24 -1.87
C ALA A 79 6.29 -8.48 -3.18
N ARG A 80 7.62 -8.35 -3.21
CA ARG A 80 8.45 -8.64 -4.39
C ARG A 80 8.26 -10.07 -4.88
N ARG A 81 8.36 -11.05 -3.98
CA ARG A 81 8.18 -12.48 -4.30
C ARG A 81 6.77 -12.75 -4.83
N PHE A 82 5.75 -12.16 -4.21
CA PHE A 82 4.37 -12.28 -4.68
C PHE A 82 4.18 -11.68 -6.09
N ALA A 83 4.72 -10.49 -6.32
CA ALA A 83 4.67 -9.84 -7.63
C ALA A 83 5.40 -10.66 -8.69
N ALA A 84 6.59 -11.19 -8.39
CA ALA A 84 7.36 -12.03 -9.31
C ALA A 84 6.61 -13.31 -9.70
N ARG A 85 5.87 -13.92 -8.76
CA ARG A 85 5.07 -15.13 -9.01
C ARG A 85 3.81 -14.88 -9.83
N HIS A 86 3.20 -13.71 -9.68
CA HIS A 86 1.86 -13.44 -10.24
C HIS A 86 1.85 -12.32 -11.29
N LYS A 87 3.00 -11.75 -11.64
CA LYS A 87 3.10 -10.86 -12.80
C LYS A 87 2.76 -11.69 -14.04
N LYS A 88 1.86 -11.17 -14.87
CA LYS A 88 1.72 -11.68 -16.22
C LYS A 88 2.98 -11.23 -16.99
N THR A 89 3.63 -12.18 -17.64
CA THR A 89 4.68 -11.92 -18.64
C THR A 89 4.12 -11.10 -19.78
#